data_AF-A0A7L3S3H0-F1
#
_entry.id   AF-A0A7L3S3H0-F1
#
_cell.length_a   1.000
_cell.length_b   1.000
_cell.length_c   1.000
_cell.angle_alpha   90.00
_cell.angle_beta   90.00
_cell.angle_gamma   90.00
#
_symmetry.space_group_name_H-M   'P 1'
#
loop_
_entity.id
_entity.type
_entity.pdbx_description
1 polymer ?
#
loop_
_entity_poly.entity_id
_entity_poly.type
_entity_poly.pdbx_seq_one_letter_code
_entity_poly.pdbx_strand_id
1 'polypeptide(L)'
;PADTGFGTIYTSDDRGIVYSKSLERHLYTTTGGETDFTNVTSLRGIYITSVLSEDNSIQSVITFDRGGEWVPLRKPKNTTCDSTARSKEECSLHIHASYSISQKLNVPMAPLSEPNAVGIVIAHGSVGGAISVMSPDVYISDDGGYTWARMLEGPHHYAILDSGGLIVAIEHTSQPVNVIEFSTDEGQCWYKYAFSKEPIFFTGLASEPGARSMNVSIWGFRGNFLSRKWVSYTIDFSELLSRTCEDKDYTIWLAHSSDPSDPSDGCILGYKEQYRRLRKSSVCQNGRDYAVTKQPSVCPCTLQDFLCDFGYYRPENQSICVEQPELKGHDLEFCLYGRRELLKTSGYRKIPGDKCSGGESPSREEKDMKKKCTSNFLNPSQLAASTSSTPIILAVVAVLLVTVVAGVLVVKKYVCGGRFLVHRYSVLRQHAEANGVEGVDALDPGTPATKGGYHDDSDEVSVA
;
A
#
# COMPACT_ATOMS: atom_id res chain seq x y z
N PRO A 1 -7.44 16.61 3.88
CA PRO A 1 -6.12 16.09 4.32
C PRO A 1 -5.03 16.77 3.49
N ALA A 2 -4.04 17.40 4.14
CA ALA A 2 -2.90 17.96 3.44
C ALA A 2 -2.11 16.82 2.77
N ASP A 3 -1.54 17.08 1.59
CA ASP A 3 -0.66 16.14 0.90
C ASP A 3 0.59 15.90 1.74
N THR A 4 0.73 14.68 2.28
CA THR A 4 1.86 14.30 3.12
C THR A 4 3.07 13.87 2.29
N GLY A 5 2.90 13.56 0.99
CA GLY A 5 3.97 13.00 0.14
C GLY A 5 4.45 11.60 0.52
N PHE A 6 3.74 10.92 1.44
CA PHE A 6 4.02 9.56 1.86
C PHE A 6 2.74 8.82 2.28
N GLY A 7 2.81 7.49 2.28
CA GLY A 7 1.76 6.60 2.76
C GLY A 7 2.30 5.47 3.64
N THR A 8 1.50 4.42 3.79
CA THR A 8 1.86 3.21 4.54
C THR A 8 1.66 1.99 3.66
N ILE A 9 2.66 1.13 3.54
CA ILE A 9 2.57 -0.15 2.84
C ILE A 9 1.88 -1.17 3.73
N TYR A 10 0.97 -1.91 3.13
CA TYR A 10 0.30 -3.06 3.74
C TYR A 10 0.54 -4.32 2.92
N THR A 11 0.83 -5.43 3.59
CA THR A 11 0.96 -6.75 2.97
C THR A 11 -0.31 -7.55 3.22
N SER A 12 -0.94 -8.03 2.14
CA SER A 12 -2.19 -8.78 2.24
C SER A 12 -1.94 -10.24 2.61
N ASP A 13 -3.03 -10.93 2.92
CA ASP A 13 -3.08 -12.38 2.94
C ASP A 13 -3.16 -13.00 1.55
N ASP A 14 -3.17 -14.34 1.50
CA ASP A 14 -3.37 -15.13 0.29
C ASP A 14 -4.72 -14.87 -0.38
N ARG A 15 -5.69 -14.30 0.35
CA ARG A 15 -7.03 -13.95 -0.12
C ARG A 15 -7.17 -12.48 -0.54
N GLY A 16 -6.20 -11.63 -0.22
CA GLY A 16 -6.28 -10.18 -0.45
C GLY A 16 -7.23 -9.42 0.48
N ILE A 17 -7.57 -9.96 1.65
CA ILE A 17 -8.61 -9.44 2.55
C ILE A 17 -8.05 -8.85 3.84
N VAL A 18 -7.19 -9.59 4.54
CA VAL A 18 -6.60 -9.13 5.82
C VAL A 18 -5.22 -8.60 5.53
N TYR A 19 -4.96 -7.39 5.99
CA TYR A 19 -3.73 -6.66 5.73
C TYR A 19 -2.96 -6.44 7.02
N SER A 20 -1.65 -6.70 6.96
CA SER A 20 -0.71 -6.34 8.02
C SER A 20 0.05 -5.09 7.59
N LYS A 21 0.21 -4.13 8.51
CA LYS A 21 1.05 -2.95 8.28
C LYS A 21 2.51 -3.40 8.14
N SER A 22 3.15 -3.01 7.03
CA SER A 22 4.50 -3.47 6.67
C SER A 22 5.54 -2.35 6.77
N LEU A 23 5.25 -1.18 6.19
CA LEU A 23 6.18 -0.04 6.21
C LEU A 23 5.43 1.28 6.37
N GLU A 24 5.80 2.08 7.35
CA GLU A 24 5.28 3.43 7.54
C GLU A 24 6.10 4.47 6.78
N ARG A 25 5.48 5.62 6.50
CA ARG A 25 6.13 6.78 5.86
C ARG A 25 6.80 6.46 4.52
N HIS A 26 6.23 5.49 3.80
CA HIS A 26 6.66 5.09 2.47
C HIS A 26 6.48 6.26 1.49
N LEU A 27 7.56 6.67 0.84
CA LEU A 27 7.56 7.78 -0.11
C LEU A 27 6.67 7.46 -1.32
N TYR A 28 5.64 8.27 -1.49
CA TYR A 28 4.73 8.19 -2.63
C TYR A 28 4.18 9.59 -2.88
N THR A 29 4.59 10.22 -3.98
CA THR A 29 4.18 11.60 -4.27
C THR A 29 2.76 11.65 -4.81
N THR A 30 1.95 12.62 -4.35
CA THR A 30 0.62 12.86 -4.93
C THR A 30 0.73 13.43 -6.35
N THR A 31 1.69 14.32 -6.56
CA THR A 31 1.98 14.88 -7.90
C THR A 31 2.91 13.94 -8.65
N GLY A 32 2.46 13.41 -9.79
CA GLY A 32 3.23 12.48 -10.63
C GLY A 32 3.09 11.01 -10.25
N GLY A 33 2.72 10.70 -9.00
CA GLY A 33 2.55 9.32 -8.55
C GLY A 33 3.86 8.55 -8.43
N GLU A 34 4.96 9.26 -8.13
CA GLU A 34 6.30 8.69 -8.13
C GLU A 34 6.56 7.92 -6.84
N THR A 35 7.13 6.72 -6.99
CA THR A 35 7.55 5.87 -5.88
C THR A 35 8.81 5.12 -6.26
N ASP A 36 9.68 4.90 -5.26
CA ASP A 36 10.91 4.14 -5.41
C ASP A 36 10.72 2.64 -5.12
N PHE A 37 9.48 2.19 -4.91
CA PHE A 37 9.17 0.79 -4.62
C PHE A 37 9.61 -0.12 -5.77
N THR A 38 10.64 -0.91 -5.52
CA THR A 38 11.35 -1.73 -6.50
C THR A 38 11.36 -3.18 -6.05
N ASN A 39 10.84 -4.07 -6.90
CA ASN A 39 11.01 -5.51 -6.74
C ASN A 39 12.39 -5.92 -7.24
N VAL A 40 13.20 -6.51 -6.38
CA VAL A 40 14.51 -7.07 -6.77
C VAL A 40 14.26 -8.44 -7.36
N THR A 41 14.12 -8.51 -8.69
CA THR A 41 13.64 -9.72 -9.38
C THR A 41 14.67 -10.85 -9.44
N SER A 42 15.95 -10.54 -9.20
CA SER A 42 17.06 -11.48 -9.24
C SER A 42 17.16 -12.38 -8.00
N LEU A 43 16.39 -12.10 -6.93
CA LEU A 43 16.33 -12.96 -5.75
C LEU A 43 14.98 -12.88 -5.03
N ARG A 44 14.52 -14.00 -4.48
CA ARG A 44 13.15 -14.12 -3.97
C ARG A 44 12.94 -13.33 -2.69
N GLY A 45 11.82 -12.59 -2.63
CA GLY A 45 11.34 -11.97 -1.40
C GLY A 45 11.96 -10.61 -1.09
N ILE A 46 12.78 -10.09 -2.01
CA ILE A 46 13.51 -8.85 -1.80
C ILE A 46 12.81 -7.67 -2.47
N TYR A 47 12.61 -6.61 -1.70
CA TYR A 47 12.08 -5.34 -2.19
C TYR A 47 12.89 -4.19 -1.59
N ILE A 48 13.11 -3.15 -2.38
CA ILE A 48 13.75 -1.91 -1.95
C ILE A 48 12.74 -0.78 -2.13
N THR A 49 12.69 0.17 -1.19
CA THR A 49 11.92 1.39 -1.38
C THR A 49 12.51 2.56 -0.59
N SER A 50 11.92 3.73 -0.74
CA SER A 50 12.27 4.95 -0.03
C SER A 50 11.22 5.30 1.04
N VAL A 51 11.69 5.76 2.19
CA VAL A 51 10.86 6.30 3.29
C VAL A 51 11.21 7.76 3.55
N LEU A 52 10.22 8.55 3.91
CA LEU A 52 10.40 9.93 4.34
C LEU A 52 10.60 9.96 5.86
N SER A 53 11.79 10.32 6.34
CA SER A 53 12.08 10.48 7.77
C SER A 53 11.34 11.69 8.36
N GLU A 54 11.31 11.81 9.70
CA GLU A 54 10.71 12.94 10.41
C GLU A 54 11.44 14.27 10.18
N ASP A 55 12.74 14.21 9.84
CA ASP A 55 13.54 15.37 9.42
C ASP A 55 13.38 15.70 7.93
N ASN A 56 12.37 15.12 7.26
CA ASN A 56 12.10 15.21 5.82
C ASN A 56 13.25 14.70 4.93
N SER A 57 14.23 13.99 5.49
CA SER A 57 15.23 13.28 4.69
C SER A 57 14.64 12.00 4.09
N ILE A 58 15.15 11.59 2.93
CA ILE A 58 14.69 10.37 2.26
C ILE A 58 15.71 9.28 2.49
N GLN A 59 15.28 8.15 3.03
CA GLN A 59 16.13 7.01 3.34
C GLN A 59 15.67 5.79 2.55
N SER A 60 16.61 4.92 2.19
CA SER A 60 16.30 3.70 1.45
C SER A 60 16.30 2.53 2.41
N VAL A 61 15.29 1.69 2.31
CA VAL A 61 15.13 0.49 3.10
C VAL A 61 14.93 -0.72 2.20
N ILE A 62 15.39 -1.87 2.67
CA ILE A 62 15.29 -3.15 1.99
C ILE A 62 14.61 -4.15 2.92
N THR A 63 13.74 -4.98 2.35
CA THR A 63 13.18 -6.16 3.01
C THR A 63 13.67 -7.40 2.29
N PHE A 64 13.92 -8.47 3.04
CA PHE A 64 14.35 -9.76 2.50
C PHE A 64 13.27 -10.85 2.61
N ASP A 65 12.16 -10.55 3.30
CA ASP A 65 11.11 -11.49 3.70
C ASP A 65 9.71 -11.03 3.23
N ARG A 66 9.63 -10.35 2.08
CA ARG A 66 8.40 -9.78 1.48
C ARG A 66 7.71 -8.70 2.32
N GLY A 67 8.48 -7.88 3.01
CA GLY A 67 7.98 -6.77 3.80
C GLY A 67 7.54 -7.17 5.20
N GLY A 68 8.05 -8.29 5.72
CA GLY A 68 7.89 -8.63 7.14
C GLY A 68 8.74 -7.69 8.00
N GLU A 69 10.01 -7.54 7.63
CA GLU A 69 10.96 -6.60 8.24
C GLU A 69 11.65 -5.75 7.16
N TRP A 70 11.85 -4.46 7.47
CA TRP A 70 12.56 -3.51 6.64
C TRP A 70 13.77 -2.97 7.39
N VAL A 71 14.93 -3.02 6.75
CA VAL A 71 16.21 -2.58 7.32
C VAL A 71 16.92 -1.60 6.38
N PRO A 72 17.80 -0.72 6.87
CA PRO A 72 18.66 0.09 6.02
C PRO A 72 19.60 -0.77 5.17
N LEU A 73 19.92 -0.34 3.95
CA LEU A 73 20.88 -1.06 3.11
C LEU A 73 22.31 -0.89 3.66
N ARG A 74 23.04 -1.99 3.75
CA ARG A 74 24.42 -1.98 4.27
C ARG A 74 25.34 -1.18 3.35
N LYS A 75 26.10 -0.24 3.92
CA LYS A 75 27.13 0.48 3.17
C LYS A 75 28.23 -0.48 2.67
N PRO A 76 28.82 -0.23 1.49
CA PRO A 76 30.03 -0.93 1.07
C PRO A 76 31.19 -0.78 2.06
N LYS A 77 32.05 -1.80 2.16
CA LYS A 77 33.16 -1.82 3.15
C LYS A 77 34.15 -0.67 2.95
N ASN A 78 34.48 -0.36 1.69
CA ASN A 78 35.54 0.59 1.33
C ASN A 78 35.01 1.98 0.93
N THR A 79 33.82 2.37 1.42
CA THR A 79 33.24 3.69 1.14
C THR A 79 33.15 4.52 2.42
N THR A 80 33.44 5.81 2.26
CA THR A 80 33.26 6.84 3.30
C THR A 80 31.85 7.39 3.24
N CYS A 81 31.28 7.69 4.40
CA CYS A 81 30.01 8.41 4.49
C CYS A 81 30.17 9.83 3.93
N ASP A 82 29.16 10.30 3.20
CA ASP A 82 29.07 11.67 2.71
C ASP A 82 28.64 12.66 3.80
N SER A 83 28.44 13.92 3.43
CA SER A 83 28.05 15.01 4.35
C SER A 83 26.61 14.93 4.86
N THR A 84 25.78 14.00 4.35
CA THR A 84 24.43 13.78 4.86
C THR A 84 24.43 12.95 6.16
N ALA A 85 25.51 12.22 6.44
CA ALA A 85 25.65 11.42 7.64
C ALA A 85 25.99 12.28 8.87
N ARG A 86 25.40 11.95 10.03
CA ARG A 86 25.68 12.63 11.31
C ARG A 86 27.09 12.33 11.83
N SER A 87 27.62 11.16 11.52
CA SER A 87 28.97 10.73 11.85
C SER A 87 29.61 10.01 10.66
N LYS A 88 30.94 9.90 10.66
CA LYS A 88 31.68 9.20 9.60
C LYS A 88 31.52 7.67 9.66
N GLU A 89 30.89 7.16 10.70
CA GLU A 89 30.79 5.72 11.00
C GLU A 89 29.35 5.20 10.87
N GLU A 90 28.34 6.08 10.99
CA GLU A 90 26.92 5.75 10.93
C GLU A 90 26.31 6.24 9.60
N CYS A 91 26.41 5.40 8.57
CA CYS A 91 25.74 5.65 7.30
C CYS A 91 25.32 4.34 6.62
N SER A 92 24.39 4.48 5.68
CA SER A 92 23.81 3.40 4.88
C SER A 92 23.98 3.68 3.40
N LEU A 93 23.74 2.68 2.56
CA LEU A 93 23.59 2.89 1.13
C LEU A 93 22.17 3.38 0.85
N HIS A 94 22.04 4.41 0.03
CA HIS A 94 20.78 4.97 -0.44
C HIS A 94 20.69 4.83 -1.95
N ILE A 95 19.52 4.43 -2.45
CA ILE A 95 19.30 4.08 -3.85
C ILE A 95 18.49 5.18 -4.55
N HIS A 96 19.00 5.62 -5.68
CA HIS A 96 18.25 6.50 -6.58
C HIS A 96 17.35 5.68 -7.50
N ALA A 97 16.05 5.97 -7.47
CA ALA A 97 15.05 5.37 -8.35
C ALA A 97 14.13 6.45 -8.94
N SER A 98 12.86 6.13 -9.23
CA SER A 98 11.90 6.96 -9.96
C SER A 98 11.77 8.37 -9.39
N TYR A 99 11.70 8.52 -8.06
CA TYR A 99 11.61 9.82 -7.42
C TYR A 99 12.84 10.69 -7.69
N SER A 100 14.05 10.11 -7.57
CA SER A 100 15.29 10.86 -7.85
C SER A 100 15.35 11.34 -9.31
N ILE A 101 14.89 10.49 -10.25
CA ILE A 101 14.82 10.82 -11.68
C ILE A 101 13.80 11.94 -11.93
N SER A 102 12.62 11.88 -11.29
CA SER A 102 11.59 12.91 -11.43
C SER A 102 12.02 14.27 -10.88
N GLN A 103 12.86 14.27 -9.84
CA GLN A 103 13.51 15.47 -9.30
C GLN A 103 14.66 16.00 -10.18
N LYS A 104 14.90 15.40 -11.36
CA LYS A 104 15.94 15.80 -12.32
C LYS A 104 17.36 15.72 -11.73
N LEU A 105 17.58 14.81 -10.78
CA LEU A 105 18.93 14.48 -10.36
C LEU A 105 19.69 13.79 -11.52
N ASN A 106 21.01 13.75 -11.41
CA ASN A 106 21.89 13.17 -12.45
C ASN A 106 21.86 11.63 -12.43
N VAL A 107 20.66 11.05 -12.59
CA VAL A 107 20.37 9.62 -12.48
C VAL A 107 19.80 9.16 -13.83
N PRO A 108 20.61 8.53 -14.70
CA PRO A 108 20.16 8.13 -16.03
C PRO A 108 19.26 6.90 -16.05
N MET A 109 19.33 6.05 -15.02
CA MET A 109 18.61 4.77 -14.96
C MET A 109 18.21 4.44 -13.52
N ALA A 110 17.01 3.88 -13.37
CA ALA A 110 16.52 3.26 -12.14
C ALA A 110 17.20 1.89 -11.90
N PRO A 111 17.08 1.30 -10.70
CA PRO A 111 17.70 0.01 -10.39
C PRO A 111 17.33 -1.09 -11.39
N LEU A 112 18.31 -1.90 -11.79
CA LEU A 112 18.17 -3.02 -12.71
C LEU A 112 18.43 -4.34 -11.97
N SER A 113 17.53 -5.30 -12.15
CA SER A 113 17.69 -6.69 -11.75
C SER A 113 16.96 -7.57 -12.75
N GLU A 114 17.48 -8.77 -13.00
CA GLU A 114 16.91 -9.72 -13.95
C GLU A 114 16.79 -11.11 -13.29
N PRO A 115 15.67 -11.84 -13.47
CA PRO A 115 15.42 -13.09 -12.76
C PRO A 115 16.36 -14.23 -13.18
N ASN A 116 16.97 -14.15 -14.37
CA ASN A 116 17.98 -15.09 -14.84
C ASN A 116 19.41 -14.75 -14.37
N ALA A 117 19.64 -13.52 -13.89
CA ALA A 117 20.92 -13.06 -13.34
C ALA A 117 20.88 -13.10 -11.80
N VAL A 118 20.89 -14.31 -11.24
CA VAL A 118 20.61 -14.58 -9.81
C VAL A 118 21.49 -13.74 -8.88
N GLY A 119 20.85 -12.99 -7.99
CA GLY A 119 21.51 -12.14 -6.98
C GLY A 119 22.01 -10.78 -7.50
N ILE A 120 22.05 -10.55 -8.81
CA ILE A 120 22.59 -9.30 -9.37
C ILE A 120 21.58 -8.17 -9.24
N VAL A 121 22.01 -7.06 -8.65
CA VAL A 121 21.27 -5.79 -8.56
C VAL A 121 22.22 -4.65 -8.87
N ILE A 122 21.88 -3.81 -9.83
CA ILE A 122 22.70 -2.64 -10.23
C ILE A 122 21.86 -1.38 -10.00
N ALA A 123 22.41 -0.39 -9.32
CA ALA A 123 21.69 0.84 -9.02
C ALA A 123 22.62 2.05 -8.86
N HIS A 124 22.11 3.23 -9.18
CA HIS A 124 22.73 4.48 -8.77
C HIS A 124 22.48 4.70 -7.27
N GLY A 125 23.48 5.19 -6.55
CA GLY A 125 23.32 5.41 -5.12
C GLY A 125 24.26 6.44 -4.50
N SER A 126 24.01 6.73 -3.23
CA SER A 126 24.85 7.56 -2.37
C SER A 126 25.05 6.87 -1.01
N VAL A 127 26.22 7.06 -0.39
CA VAL A 127 26.53 6.46 0.92
C VAL A 127 26.53 7.56 1.98
N GLY A 128 25.53 7.57 2.85
CA GLY A 128 25.22 8.72 3.70
C GLY A 128 24.16 8.45 4.77
N GLY A 129 23.63 9.51 5.36
CA GLY A 129 22.47 9.45 6.26
C GLY A 129 21.13 9.51 5.51
N ALA A 130 21.14 9.93 4.24
CA ALA A 130 19.98 10.01 3.36
C ALA A 130 20.40 9.98 1.87
N ILE A 131 19.42 9.95 0.96
CA ILE A 131 19.63 10.17 -0.47
C ILE A 131 20.28 11.55 -0.68
N SER A 132 21.44 11.58 -1.35
CA SER A 132 22.19 12.79 -1.65
C SER A 132 21.75 13.44 -2.95
N VAL A 133 21.91 14.76 -3.08
CA VAL A 133 21.69 15.49 -4.36
C VAL A 133 22.94 15.52 -5.24
N MET A 134 24.07 15.02 -4.74
CA MET A 134 25.31 14.95 -5.49
C MET A 134 25.20 13.94 -6.64
N SER A 135 26.09 14.05 -7.63
CA SER A 135 26.14 13.08 -8.72
C SER A 135 26.44 11.68 -8.16
N PRO A 136 25.61 10.67 -8.45
CA PRO A 136 25.76 9.35 -7.86
C PRO A 136 26.87 8.53 -8.54
N ASP A 137 27.41 7.59 -7.77
CA ASP A 137 28.17 6.45 -8.28
C ASP A 137 27.22 5.28 -8.59
N VAL A 138 27.68 4.29 -9.34
CA VAL A 138 26.94 3.04 -9.56
C VAL A 138 27.40 1.97 -8.58
N TYR A 139 26.45 1.29 -7.96
CA TYR A 139 26.65 0.21 -7.01
C TYR A 139 26.06 -1.09 -7.56
N ILE A 140 26.71 -2.19 -7.19
CA ILE A 140 26.28 -3.54 -7.54
C ILE A 140 26.22 -4.41 -6.29
N SER A 141 25.20 -5.25 -6.24
CA SER A 141 25.11 -6.39 -5.32
C SER A 141 25.06 -7.67 -6.15
N ASP A 142 25.75 -8.71 -5.69
CA ASP A 142 25.72 -10.05 -6.27
C ASP A 142 24.98 -11.06 -5.39
N ASP A 143 24.40 -10.63 -4.27
CA ASP A 143 23.70 -11.47 -3.29
C ASP A 143 22.26 -11.02 -3.04
N GLY A 144 21.70 -10.19 -3.91
CA GLY A 144 20.33 -9.69 -3.81
C GLY A 144 20.17 -8.46 -2.92
N GLY A 145 21.25 -7.83 -2.47
CA GLY A 145 21.23 -6.58 -1.73
C GLY A 145 21.66 -6.68 -0.27
N TYR A 146 22.19 -7.83 0.17
CA TYR A 146 22.79 -8.00 1.50
C TYR A 146 24.15 -7.31 1.59
N THR A 147 24.96 -7.44 0.54
CA THR A 147 26.23 -6.74 0.40
C THR A 147 26.28 -5.97 -0.91
N TRP A 148 26.99 -4.85 -0.86
CA TRP A 148 27.12 -3.92 -1.97
C TRP A 148 28.58 -3.55 -2.18
N ALA A 149 28.95 -3.33 -3.44
CA ALA A 149 30.22 -2.78 -3.85
C ALA A 149 29.99 -1.60 -4.79
N ARG A 150 30.90 -0.62 -4.79
CA ARG A 150 30.92 0.40 -5.84
C ARG A 150 31.38 -0.28 -7.14
N MET A 151 30.55 -0.19 -8.17
CA MET A 151 30.76 -0.80 -9.48
C MET A 151 31.53 0.15 -10.40
N LEU A 152 31.07 1.40 -10.51
CA LEU A 152 31.64 2.44 -11.37
C LEU A 152 31.54 3.81 -10.67
N GLU A 153 32.52 4.68 -10.92
CA GLU A 153 32.51 6.07 -10.43
C GLU A 153 31.72 6.96 -11.39
N GLY A 154 30.78 7.74 -10.86
CA GLY A 154 29.86 8.56 -11.66
C GLY A 154 28.70 7.78 -12.30
N PRO A 155 27.73 8.50 -12.88
CA PRO A 155 26.51 7.90 -13.42
C PRO A 155 26.78 7.19 -14.75
N HIS A 156 26.13 6.04 -14.94
CA HIS A 156 26.27 5.23 -16.15
C HIS A 156 24.93 4.66 -16.58
N HIS A 157 24.77 4.44 -17.89
CA HIS A 157 23.77 3.51 -18.40
C HIS A 157 24.34 2.10 -18.35
N TYR A 158 23.56 1.11 -17.92
CA TYR A 158 24.01 -0.27 -17.79
C TYR A 158 22.98 -1.27 -18.34
N ALA A 159 23.47 -2.43 -18.77
CA ALA A 159 22.62 -3.55 -19.16
C ALA A 159 23.25 -4.88 -18.75
N ILE A 160 22.41 -5.85 -18.39
CA ILE A 160 22.79 -7.24 -18.12
C ILE A 160 22.54 -8.05 -19.40
N LEU A 161 23.52 -8.85 -19.77
CA LEU A 161 23.51 -9.73 -20.93
C LEU A 161 23.84 -11.16 -20.48
N ASP A 162 23.47 -12.14 -21.30
CA ASP A 162 23.75 -13.57 -21.08
C ASP A 162 23.50 -14.07 -19.64
N SER A 163 22.37 -13.67 -19.07
CA SER A 163 21.92 -14.06 -17.73
C SER A 163 22.93 -13.72 -16.61
N GLY A 164 23.65 -12.61 -16.76
CA GLY A 164 24.67 -12.16 -15.80
C GLY A 164 26.11 -12.54 -16.19
N GLY A 165 26.30 -13.30 -17.27
CA GLY A 165 27.64 -13.60 -17.80
C GLY A 165 28.38 -12.38 -18.34
N LEU A 166 27.65 -11.32 -18.70
CA LEU A 166 28.22 -10.08 -19.20
C LEU A 166 27.40 -8.87 -18.69
N ILE A 167 28.10 -7.88 -18.16
CA ILE A 167 27.52 -6.57 -17.80
C ILE A 167 28.20 -5.53 -18.67
N VAL A 168 27.42 -4.64 -19.26
CA VAL A 168 27.93 -3.52 -20.06
C VAL A 168 27.52 -2.19 -19.46
N ALA A 169 28.35 -1.16 -19.63
CA ALA A 169 28.09 0.18 -19.16
C ALA A 169 28.59 1.27 -20.13
N ILE A 170 27.90 2.41 -20.14
CA ILE A 170 28.30 3.62 -20.87
C ILE A 170 28.18 4.82 -19.93
N GLU A 171 29.24 5.61 -19.85
CA GLU A 171 29.28 6.83 -19.03
C GLU A 171 28.16 7.80 -19.41
N HIS A 172 27.45 8.30 -18.41
CA HIS A 172 26.46 9.35 -18.59
C HIS A 172 27.12 10.73 -18.50
N THR A 173 27.33 11.37 -19.66
CA THR A 173 27.99 12.67 -19.77
C THR A 173 27.32 13.56 -20.80
N SER A 174 27.55 14.88 -20.67
CA SER A 174 27.15 15.87 -21.68
C SER A 174 28.08 15.88 -22.90
N GLN A 175 29.25 15.24 -22.80
CA GLN A 175 30.23 15.15 -23.88
C GLN A 175 29.96 13.95 -24.78
N PRO A 176 30.32 14.02 -26.07
CA PRO A 176 30.25 12.86 -26.96
C PRO A 176 31.12 11.70 -26.46
N VAL A 177 30.60 10.48 -26.52
CA VAL A 177 31.28 9.25 -26.10
C VAL A 177 31.53 8.33 -27.28
N ASN A 178 32.59 7.53 -27.19
CA ASN A 178 32.91 6.49 -28.17
C ASN A 178 33.42 5.19 -27.53
N VAL A 179 33.31 5.09 -26.19
CA VAL A 179 33.79 3.95 -25.40
C VAL A 179 32.60 3.30 -24.72
N ILE A 180 32.56 1.97 -24.77
CA ILE A 180 31.71 1.13 -23.93
C ILE A 180 32.60 0.38 -22.94
N GLU A 181 32.13 0.20 -21.71
CA GLU A 181 32.79 -0.60 -20.70
C GLU A 181 32.05 -1.93 -20.53
N PHE A 182 32.78 -3.02 -20.28
CA PHE A 182 32.19 -4.33 -20.06
C PHE A 182 32.91 -5.11 -18.97
N SER A 183 32.18 -6.01 -18.31
CA SER A 183 32.65 -6.90 -17.24
C SER A 183 32.09 -8.31 -17.44
N THR A 184 32.92 -9.32 -17.22
CA THR A 184 32.58 -10.76 -17.33
C THR A 184 32.60 -11.47 -15.98
N ASP A 185 32.77 -10.72 -14.89
CA ASP A 185 32.97 -11.21 -13.52
C ASP A 185 32.01 -10.53 -12.54
N GLU A 186 30.77 -10.29 -12.99
CA GLU A 186 29.70 -9.66 -12.21
C GLU A 186 30.08 -8.24 -11.70
N GLY A 187 30.75 -7.44 -12.53
CA GLY A 187 31.04 -6.03 -12.27
C GLY A 187 32.27 -5.77 -11.39
N GLN A 188 33.13 -6.76 -11.15
CA GLN A 188 34.34 -6.61 -10.35
C GLN A 188 35.49 -5.99 -11.15
N CYS A 189 35.74 -6.47 -12.37
CA CYS A 189 36.74 -5.95 -13.29
C CYS A 189 36.08 -5.39 -14.55
N TRP A 190 36.60 -4.27 -15.03
CA TRP A 190 36.05 -3.53 -16.17
C TRP A 190 37.08 -3.35 -17.27
N TYR A 191 36.63 -3.51 -18.52
CA TYR A 191 37.43 -3.34 -19.73
C TYR A 191 36.77 -2.31 -20.63
N LYS A 192 37.57 -1.46 -21.27
CA LYS A 192 37.10 -0.38 -22.15
C LYS A 192 37.29 -0.76 -23.62
N TYR A 193 36.25 -0.58 -24.43
CA TYR A 193 36.28 -0.82 -25.87
C TYR A 193 35.81 0.41 -26.64
N ALA A 194 36.62 0.90 -27.57
CA ALA A 194 36.26 2.01 -28.44
C ALA A 194 35.40 1.51 -29.61
N PHE A 195 34.08 1.68 -29.54
CA PHE A 195 33.14 1.18 -30.54
C PHE A 195 33.09 2.06 -31.81
N SER A 196 33.64 3.27 -31.76
CA SER A 196 33.68 4.19 -32.90
C SER A 196 34.91 5.10 -32.88
N LYS A 197 35.39 5.46 -34.07
CA LYS A 197 36.39 6.53 -34.24
C LYS A 197 35.80 7.94 -34.06
N GLU A 198 34.54 8.10 -34.44
CA GLU A 198 33.79 9.35 -34.27
C GLU A 198 32.86 9.23 -33.06
N PRO A 199 33.05 10.06 -32.01
CA PRO A 199 32.17 10.10 -30.85
C PRO A 199 30.74 10.51 -31.18
N ILE A 200 29.80 10.04 -30.36
CA ILE A 200 28.36 10.32 -30.48
C ILE A 200 27.82 10.95 -29.20
N PHE A 201 26.82 11.81 -29.33
CA PHE A 201 25.99 12.16 -28.17
C PHE A 201 25.09 10.98 -27.87
N PHE A 202 25.41 10.26 -26.80
CA PHE A 202 24.70 9.06 -26.37
C PHE A 202 23.28 9.41 -25.93
N THR A 203 22.33 8.54 -26.27
CA THR A 203 20.91 8.70 -25.88
C THR A 203 20.33 7.49 -25.17
N GLY A 204 20.83 6.27 -25.46
CA GLY A 204 20.28 5.07 -24.84
C GLY A 204 20.98 3.78 -25.24
N LEU A 205 20.84 2.78 -24.39
CA LEU A 205 21.20 1.38 -24.65
C LEU A 205 19.93 0.59 -24.95
N ALA A 206 20.00 -0.30 -25.93
CA ALA A 206 18.94 -1.25 -26.23
C ALA A 206 19.52 -2.67 -26.27
N SER A 207 18.90 -3.58 -25.53
CA SER A 207 19.19 -5.02 -25.55
C SER A 207 17.89 -5.81 -25.70
N GLU A 208 17.99 -7.08 -26.07
CA GLU A 208 16.84 -7.98 -26.12
C GLU A 208 16.24 -8.14 -24.71
N PRO A 209 14.91 -7.97 -24.53
CA PRO A 209 14.26 -8.20 -23.25
C PRO A 209 14.53 -9.61 -22.70
N GLY A 210 14.71 -9.71 -21.38
CA GLY A 210 15.01 -10.96 -20.68
C GLY A 210 16.51 -11.27 -20.56
N ALA A 211 17.40 -10.34 -20.95
CA ALA A 211 18.83 -10.37 -20.65
C ALA A 211 19.55 -11.68 -21.06
N ARG A 212 19.13 -12.33 -22.15
CA ARG A 212 19.71 -13.58 -22.68
C ARG A 212 20.61 -13.38 -23.89
N SER A 213 20.44 -12.27 -24.60
CA SER A 213 21.24 -11.96 -25.78
C SER A 213 22.66 -11.56 -25.41
N MET A 214 23.57 -11.73 -26.37
CA MET A 214 24.95 -11.21 -26.36
C MET A 214 25.06 -9.87 -27.10
N ASN A 215 23.95 -9.36 -27.63
CA ASN A 215 23.93 -8.17 -28.47
C ASN A 215 23.43 -6.97 -27.68
N VAL A 216 24.13 -5.85 -27.82
CA VAL A 216 23.70 -4.54 -27.32
C VAL A 216 23.82 -3.49 -28.40
N SER A 217 22.79 -2.67 -28.54
CA SER A 217 22.74 -1.55 -29.47
C SER A 217 22.89 -0.23 -28.71
N ILE A 218 23.94 0.51 -29.05
CA ILE A 218 24.24 1.85 -28.53
C ILE A 218 23.60 2.87 -29.46
N TRP A 219 22.71 3.70 -28.95
CA TRP A 219 22.03 4.75 -29.71
C TRP A 219 22.54 6.14 -29.38
N GLY A 220 22.63 6.98 -30.40
CA GLY A 220 22.95 8.39 -30.25
C GLY A 220 22.86 9.15 -31.56
N PHE A 221 23.36 10.38 -31.55
CA PHE A 221 23.42 11.21 -32.76
C PHE A 221 24.76 11.90 -32.92
N ARG A 222 25.08 12.24 -34.17
CA ARG A 222 26.22 13.08 -34.56
C ARG A 222 25.75 14.41 -35.12
N GLY A 223 26.64 15.39 -35.11
CA GLY A 223 26.41 16.72 -35.69
C GLY A 223 25.77 17.71 -34.72
N ASN A 224 25.65 18.96 -35.17
CA ASN A 224 25.07 20.06 -34.39
C ASN A 224 23.54 19.98 -34.39
N PHE A 225 22.90 20.87 -33.62
CA PHE A 225 21.44 20.94 -33.46
C PHE A 225 20.65 20.92 -34.79
N LEU A 226 21.18 21.57 -35.85
CA LEU A 226 20.52 21.70 -37.15
C LEU A 226 20.74 20.51 -38.10
N SER A 227 21.69 19.61 -37.82
CA SER A 227 22.09 18.52 -38.71
C SER A 227 22.29 17.20 -37.98
N ARG A 228 21.42 16.92 -36.98
CA ARG A 228 21.46 15.69 -36.20
C ARG A 228 21.24 14.46 -37.09
N LYS A 229 22.24 13.59 -37.14
CA LYS A 229 22.15 12.27 -37.78
C LYS A 229 22.14 11.20 -36.71
N TRP A 230 21.04 10.47 -36.59
CA TRP A 230 20.92 9.32 -35.69
C TRP A 230 21.80 8.17 -36.17
N VAL A 231 22.48 7.54 -35.24
CA VAL A 231 23.34 6.38 -35.49
C VAL A 231 23.12 5.34 -34.40
N SER A 232 23.27 4.08 -34.77
CA SER A 232 23.25 2.96 -33.83
C SER A 232 24.46 2.05 -34.08
N TYR A 233 25.15 1.67 -33.01
CA TYR A 233 26.23 0.70 -33.04
C TYR A 233 25.78 -0.54 -32.27
N THR A 234 25.62 -1.66 -32.98
CA THR A 234 25.32 -2.93 -32.33
C THR A 234 26.59 -3.74 -32.18
N ILE A 235 26.89 -4.12 -30.95
CA ILE A 235 28.05 -4.94 -30.59
C ILE A 235 27.53 -6.32 -30.24
N ASP A 236 28.11 -7.34 -30.89
CA ASP A 236 27.91 -8.74 -30.59
C ASP A 236 29.14 -9.24 -29.81
N PHE A 237 28.93 -9.71 -28.60
CA PHE A 237 29.99 -10.19 -27.72
C PHE A 237 30.26 -11.70 -27.85
N SER A 238 29.67 -12.40 -28.84
CA SER A 238 29.85 -13.84 -29.04
C SER A 238 31.32 -14.25 -29.23
N GLU A 239 32.13 -13.43 -29.90
CA GLU A 239 33.57 -13.68 -30.07
C GLU A 239 34.38 -13.43 -28.78
N LEU A 240 33.87 -12.61 -27.85
CA LEU A 240 34.49 -12.43 -26.54
C LEU A 240 34.26 -13.66 -25.65
N LEU A 241 33.03 -14.17 -25.63
CA LEU A 241 32.65 -15.38 -24.88
C LEU A 241 32.45 -16.57 -25.84
N SER A 242 33.51 -16.94 -26.57
CA SER A 242 33.45 -17.99 -27.59
C SER A 242 33.22 -19.40 -27.06
N ARG A 243 33.46 -19.63 -25.76
CA ARG A 243 33.28 -20.93 -25.10
C ARG A 243 31.94 -20.98 -24.37
N THR A 244 31.19 -22.05 -24.56
CA THR A 244 29.98 -22.35 -23.76
C THR A 244 30.34 -22.82 -22.36
N CYS A 245 29.56 -22.41 -21.36
CA CYS A 245 29.76 -22.83 -19.97
C CYS A 245 29.48 -24.32 -19.77
N GLU A 246 30.31 -24.97 -18.96
CA GLU A 246 30.22 -26.37 -18.56
C GLU A 246 29.97 -26.47 -17.05
N ASP A 247 29.70 -27.66 -16.53
CA ASP A 247 29.42 -27.88 -15.09
C ASP A 247 30.51 -27.36 -14.14
N LYS A 248 31.78 -27.41 -14.56
CA LYS A 248 32.92 -26.90 -13.78
C LYS A 248 32.89 -25.38 -13.57
N ASP A 249 32.27 -24.64 -14.49
CA ASP A 249 32.20 -23.18 -14.47
C ASP A 249 31.19 -22.65 -13.46
N TYR A 250 30.37 -23.53 -12.88
CA TYR A 250 29.39 -23.16 -11.89
C TYR A 250 29.82 -23.54 -10.48
N THR A 251 29.24 -22.84 -9.51
CA THR A 251 29.38 -23.10 -8.08
C THR A 251 28.00 -23.17 -7.44
N ILE A 252 27.91 -23.93 -6.35
CA ILE A 252 26.71 -23.95 -5.50
C ILE A 252 26.77 -22.72 -4.61
N TRP A 253 25.66 -22.00 -4.51
CA TRP A 253 25.49 -20.82 -3.68
C TRP A 253 24.16 -20.89 -2.94
N LEU A 254 24.19 -20.77 -1.62
CA LEU A 254 22.99 -20.71 -0.78
C LEU A 254 22.49 -19.26 -0.73
N ALA A 255 21.26 -19.04 -1.19
CA ALA A 255 20.62 -17.73 -1.11
C ALA A 255 20.28 -17.36 0.33
N HIS A 256 20.29 -16.05 0.62
CA HIS A 256 19.96 -15.49 1.94
C HIS A 256 20.85 -16.01 3.09
N SER A 257 22.05 -16.49 2.77
CA SER A 257 23.00 -16.95 3.78
C SER A 257 23.60 -15.77 4.54
N SER A 258 23.48 -15.77 5.86
CA SER A 258 24.01 -14.77 6.78
C SER A 258 24.94 -15.39 7.81
N ASP A 259 24.64 -16.60 8.28
CA ASP A 259 25.46 -17.37 9.22
C ASP A 259 25.47 -18.85 8.83
N PRO A 260 26.51 -19.32 8.13
CA PRO A 260 26.61 -20.73 7.72
C PRO A 260 26.61 -21.76 8.86
N SER A 261 26.81 -21.32 10.11
CA SER A 261 26.76 -22.19 11.28
C SER A 261 25.34 -22.42 11.80
N ASP A 262 24.38 -21.58 11.41
CA ASP A 262 22.98 -21.67 11.83
C ASP A 262 22.21 -22.71 10.97
N PRO A 263 21.56 -23.72 11.57
CA PRO A 263 20.63 -24.59 10.86
C PRO A 263 19.49 -23.87 10.15
N SER A 264 19.07 -22.67 10.59
CA SER A 264 18.08 -21.83 9.89
C SER A 264 18.67 -20.93 8.80
N ASP A 265 19.97 -20.99 8.53
CA ASP A 265 20.62 -20.11 7.55
C ASP A 265 19.98 -20.21 6.15
N GLY A 266 19.63 -19.07 5.55
CA GLY A 266 18.95 -19.02 4.26
C GLY A 266 17.46 -19.40 4.28
N CYS A 267 16.85 -19.66 5.44
CA CYS A 267 15.41 -19.88 5.54
C CYS A 267 14.66 -18.55 5.38
N ILE A 268 14.04 -18.36 4.22
CA ILE A 268 13.17 -17.20 3.95
C ILE A 268 11.82 -17.73 3.49
N LEU A 269 10.72 -17.32 4.15
CA LEU A 269 9.37 -17.83 3.91
C LEU A 269 9.32 -19.38 3.99
N GLY A 270 9.96 -19.95 5.01
CA GLY A 270 9.89 -21.38 5.30
C GLY A 270 10.69 -22.33 4.41
N TYR A 271 11.56 -21.86 3.51
CA TYR A 271 12.49 -22.72 2.78
C TYR A 271 13.74 -22.00 2.31
N LYS A 272 14.82 -22.78 2.12
CA LYS A 272 16.10 -22.38 1.54
C LYS A 272 16.12 -22.65 0.05
N GLU A 273 16.91 -21.92 -0.70
CA GLU A 273 17.18 -22.18 -2.12
C GLU A 273 18.69 -22.21 -2.37
N GLN A 274 19.20 -23.35 -2.83
CA GLN A 274 20.57 -23.46 -3.31
C GLN A 274 20.58 -23.29 -4.83
N TYR A 275 21.32 -22.30 -5.31
CA TYR A 275 21.45 -22.00 -6.73
C TYR A 275 22.77 -22.54 -7.28
N ARG A 276 22.74 -22.94 -8.54
CA ARG A 276 23.95 -23.14 -9.34
C ARG A 276 24.24 -21.83 -10.09
N ARG A 277 25.28 -21.11 -9.67
CA ARG A 277 25.68 -19.80 -10.23
C ARG A 277 26.98 -19.89 -10.99
N LEU A 278 27.13 -19.07 -12.02
CA LEU A 278 28.38 -18.95 -12.77
C LEU A 278 29.47 -18.42 -11.83
N ARG A 279 30.67 -19.01 -11.86
CA ARG A 279 31.81 -18.50 -11.10
C ARG A 279 32.28 -17.20 -11.75
N LYS A 280 32.55 -16.19 -10.94
CA LYS A 280 33.12 -14.91 -11.40
C LYS A 280 34.42 -15.06 -12.20
N SER A 281 35.22 -16.09 -11.91
CA SER A 281 36.45 -16.39 -12.64
C SER A 281 36.26 -17.14 -13.97
N SER A 282 35.04 -17.60 -14.26
CA SER A 282 34.75 -18.42 -15.45
C SER A 282 34.22 -17.53 -16.57
N VAL A 283 35.07 -17.28 -17.56
CA VAL A 283 34.73 -16.52 -18.76
C VAL A 283 34.17 -17.51 -19.80
N CYS A 284 32.85 -17.58 -19.89
CA CYS A 284 32.11 -18.40 -20.86
C CYS A 284 30.68 -17.88 -21.03
N GLN A 285 30.02 -18.33 -22.09
CA GLN A 285 28.63 -18.01 -22.38
C GLN A 285 27.68 -19.00 -21.69
N ASN A 286 26.72 -18.51 -20.90
CA ASN A 286 25.63 -19.31 -20.33
C ASN A 286 24.74 -19.89 -21.43
N GLY A 287 24.42 -19.08 -22.43
CA GLY A 287 23.62 -19.50 -23.58
C GLY A 287 22.15 -19.08 -23.47
N ARG A 288 21.47 -19.03 -24.62
CA ARG A 288 20.07 -18.56 -24.70
C ARG A 288 19.08 -19.47 -23.98
N ASP A 289 19.37 -20.77 -23.95
CA ASP A 289 18.59 -21.82 -23.29
C ASP A 289 18.94 -21.99 -21.81
N TYR A 290 19.85 -21.18 -21.27
CA TYR A 290 20.21 -21.21 -19.86
C TYR A 290 18.98 -21.13 -18.95
N ALA A 291 18.85 -22.12 -18.07
CA ALA A 291 17.81 -22.17 -17.06
C ALA A 291 18.46 -22.11 -15.69
N VAL A 292 17.97 -21.20 -14.85
CA VAL A 292 18.40 -21.08 -13.46
C VAL A 292 18.09 -22.40 -12.75
N THR A 293 19.14 -23.12 -12.36
CA THR A 293 19.02 -24.37 -11.61
C THR A 293 19.06 -24.06 -10.13
N LYS A 294 18.01 -24.47 -9.41
CA LYS A 294 17.91 -24.29 -7.97
C LYS A 294 17.27 -25.48 -7.27
N GLN A 295 17.70 -25.75 -6.06
CA GLN A 295 17.18 -26.82 -5.21
C GLN A 295 16.59 -26.23 -3.93
N PRO A 296 15.27 -26.38 -3.69
CA PRO A 296 14.64 -25.93 -2.47
C PRO A 296 14.88 -26.93 -1.32
N SER A 297 15.05 -26.43 -0.10
CA SER A 297 15.08 -27.24 1.13
C SER A 297 14.11 -26.65 2.14
N VAL A 298 13.11 -27.43 2.55
CA VAL A 298 12.04 -26.96 3.46
C VAL A 298 12.58 -26.78 4.87
N CYS A 299 12.23 -25.67 5.51
CA CYS A 299 12.59 -25.36 6.88
C CYS A 299 11.46 -25.77 7.86
N PRO A 300 11.79 -26.11 9.12
CA PRO A 300 10.78 -26.22 10.17
C PRO A 300 10.14 -24.85 10.43
N CYS A 301 8.83 -24.83 10.70
CA CYS A 301 8.13 -23.59 11.00
C CYS A 301 8.55 -23.01 12.36
N THR A 302 8.62 -21.69 12.43
CA THR A 302 8.83 -20.88 13.63
C THR A 302 7.72 -19.85 13.75
N LEU A 303 7.61 -19.13 14.88
CA LEU A 303 6.65 -18.02 15.01
C LEU A 303 6.87 -16.87 14.01
N GLN A 304 8.06 -16.77 13.41
CA GLN A 304 8.37 -15.75 12.41
C GLN A 304 7.69 -16.04 11.07
N ASP A 305 7.39 -17.31 10.77
CA ASP A 305 6.68 -17.74 9.56
C ASP A 305 5.15 -17.44 9.63
N PHE A 306 4.69 -16.80 10.70
CA PHE A 306 3.30 -16.41 10.93
C PHE A 306 3.16 -14.89 11.14
N LEU A 307 2.16 -14.30 10.48
CA LEU A 307 1.65 -12.96 10.72
C LEU A 307 0.61 -12.98 11.84
N CYS A 308 0.43 -11.83 12.49
CA CYS A 308 -0.70 -11.63 13.39
C CYS A 308 -1.98 -11.47 12.58
N ASP A 309 -2.98 -12.27 12.91
CA ASP A 309 -4.28 -12.22 12.25
C ASP A 309 -5.14 -11.09 12.85
N PHE A 310 -6.32 -10.88 12.28
CA PHE A 310 -7.19 -9.75 12.62
C PHE A 310 -7.42 -9.58 14.13
N GLY A 311 -7.19 -8.35 14.63
CA GLY A 311 -7.35 -8.01 16.04
C GLY A 311 -6.24 -8.51 16.96
N TYR A 312 -5.13 -8.97 16.39
CA TYR A 312 -3.87 -9.23 17.09
C TYR A 312 -2.77 -8.31 16.54
N TYR A 313 -1.73 -8.11 17.32
CA TYR A 313 -0.54 -7.35 16.93
C TYR A 313 0.69 -7.93 17.60
N ARG A 314 1.87 -7.60 17.06
CA ARG A 314 3.16 -8.01 17.62
C ARG A 314 3.75 -6.80 18.38
N PRO A 315 3.95 -6.89 19.71
CA PRO A 315 4.66 -5.85 20.46
C PRO A 315 6.12 -5.75 20.00
N GLU A 316 6.75 -4.60 20.19
CA GLU A 316 8.18 -4.42 19.90
C GLU A 316 9.03 -5.47 20.62
N ASN A 317 10.00 -6.04 19.89
CA ASN A 317 10.93 -7.06 20.36
C ASN A 317 10.31 -8.40 20.84
N GLN A 318 9.06 -8.70 20.45
CA GLN A 318 8.44 -9.99 20.73
C GLN A 318 8.04 -10.67 19.42
N SER A 319 8.19 -11.99 19.31
CA SER A 319 7.71 -12.75 18.14
C SER A 319 6.27 -13.23 18.28
N ILE A 320 5.67 -13.00 19.45
CA ILE A 320 4.34 -13.50 19.82
C ILE A 320 3.27 -12.48 19.43
N CYS A 321 2.22 -12.93 18.74
CA CYS A 321 1.04 -12.11 18.47
C CYS A 321 0.18 -12.04 19.72
N VAL A 322 -0.12 -10.84 20.20
CA VAL A 322 -0.99 -10.59 21.35
C VAL A 322 -2.28 -9.92 20.90
N GLU A 323 -3.36 -10.19 21.62
CA GLU A 323 -4.68 -9.63 21.29
C GLU A 323 -4.66 -8.11 21.49
N GLN A 324 -5.15 -7.33 20.53
CA GLN A 324 -5.25 -5.88 20.67
C GLN A 324 -6.18 -5.53 21.83
N PRO A 325 -5.83 -4.64 22.78
CA PRO A 325 -6.71 -4.25 23.87
C PRO A 325 -8.06 -3.70 23.37
N GLU A 326 -8.00 -2.83 22.36
CA GLU A 326 -9.15 -2.17 21.75
C GLU A 326 -8.97 -2.11 20.23
N LEU A 327 -10.03 -2.41 19.47
CA LEU A 327 -10.08 -2.22 18.02
C LEU A 327 -10.48 -0.77 17.71
N LYS A 328 -9.72 -0.07 16.88
CA LYS A 328 -9.93 1.35 16.54
C LYS A 328 -9.91 1.57 15.03
N GLY A 329 -10.51 2.68 14.57
CA GLY A 329 -10.49 3.07 13.16
C GLY A 329 -11.03 1.97 12.24
N HIS A 330 -10.27 1.65 11.19
CA HIS A 330 -10.63 0.65 10.19
C HIS A 330 -10.75 -0.77 10.77
N ASP A 331 -9.98 -1.12 11.82
CA ASP A 331 -10.10 -2.43 12.47
C ASP A 331 -11.47 -2.58 13.15
N LEU A 332 -11.99 -1.51 13.75
CA LEU A 332 -13.33 -1.50 14.34
C LEU A 332 -14.42 -1.61 13.26
N GLU A 333 -14.26 -0.88 12.16
CA GLU A 333 -15.16 -0.93 11.01
C GLU A 333 -15.24 -2.35 10.43
N PHE A 334 -14.09 -2.98 10.20
CA PHE A 334 -14.00 -4.36 9.74
C PHE A 334 -14.63 -5.34 10.74
N CYS A 335 -14.47 -5.12 12.04
CA CYS A 335 -15.11 -5.97 13.06
C CYS A 335 -16.65 -5.90 13.02
N LEU A 336 -17.20 -4.70 12.81
CA LEU A 336 -18.64 -4.46 12.81
C LEU A 336 -19.31 -4.99 11.54
N TYR A 337 -18.74 -4.68 10.38
CA TYR A 337 -19.35 -4.92 9.07
C TYR A 337 -18.76 -6.12 8.30
N GLY A 338 -17.61 -6.64 8.75
CA GLY A 338 -16.94 -7.77 8.11
C GLY A 338 -17.70 -9.09 8.20
N ARG A 339 -17.38 -10.01 7.29
CA ARG A 339 -17.93 -11.38 7.29
C ARG A 339 -17.45 -12.12 8.52
N ARG A 340 -18.36 -12.81 9.21
CA ARG A 340 -18.08 -13.51 10.48
C ARG A 340 -16.96 -14.55 10.38
N GLU A 341 -16.81 -15.20 9.23
CA GLU A 341 -15.74 -16.17 8.95
C GLU A 341 -14.34 -15.54 9.04
N LEU A 342 -14.20 -14.26 8.71
CA LEU A 342 -12.93 -13.53 8.75
C LEU A 342 -12.61 -12.98 10.15
N LEU A 343 -13.60 -12.99 11.04
CA LEU A 343 -13.49 -12.50 12.42
C LEU A 343 -13.24 -13.64 13.42
N LYS A 344 -13.27 -14.90 12.95
CA LYS A 344 -12.86 -16.06 13.71
C LYS A 344 -11.37 -16.28 13.51
N THR A 345 -10.59 -16.20 14.58
CA THR A 345 -9.14 -16.26 14.47
C THR A 345 -8.50 -16.89 15.72
N SER A 346 -7.40 -17.62 15.51
CA SER A 346 -6.49 -18.07 16.57
C SER A 346 -5.43 -17.00 16.92
N GLY A 347 -5.40 -15.89 16.19
CA GLY A 347 -4.45 -14.79 16.33
C GLY A 347 -3.17 -14.92 15.50
N TYR A 348 -3.00 -16.04 14.80
CA TYR A 348 -1.88 -16.27 13.90
C TYR A 348 -2.36 -16.76 12.55
N ARG A 349 -1.65 -16.37 11.50
CA ARG A 349 -1.81 -16.93 10.17
C ARG A 349 -0.47 -17.03 9.47
N LYS A 350 -0.27 -18.12 8.73
CA LYS A 350 0.94 -18.34 7.95
C LYS A 350 1.18 -17.20 6.93
N ILE A 351 2.43 -16.78 6.75
CA ILE A 351 2.79 -15.76 5.75
C ILE A 351 2.43 -16.28 4.34
N PRO A 352 1.80 -15.46 3.48
CA PRO A 352 1.49 -15.87 2.12
C PRO A 352 2.74 -16.25 1.31
N GLY A 353 2.72 -17.46 0.75
CA GLY A 353 3.85 -18.01 0.00
C GLY A 353 4.89 -18.73 0.87
N ASP A 354 4.67 -18.79 2.19
CA ASP A 354 5.51 -19.54 3.11
C ASP A 354 5.29 -21.06 2.98
N LYS A 355 6.38 -21.81 2.88
CA LYS A 355 6.39 -23.26 2.63
C LYS A 355 7.01 -24.07 3.76
N CYS A 356 7.15 -23.49 4.97
CA CYS A 356 7.68 -24.22 6.12
C CYS A 356 6.83 -25.47 6.42
N SER A 357 7.44 -26.51 6.98
CA SER A 357 6.74 -27.75 7.33
C SER A 357 7.25 -28.32 8.64
N GLY A 358 6.34 -28.83 9.48
CA GLY A 358 6.67 -29.23 10.85
C GLY A 358 7.06 -28.03 11.72
N GLY A 359 7.75 -28.28 12.82
CA GLY A 359 8.16 -27.22 13.76
C GLY A 359 7.01 -26.70 14.62
N GLU A 360 7.05 -25.41 14.92
CA GLU A 360 6.05 -24.74 15.75
C GLU A 360 4.75 -24.49 14.98
N SER A 361 3.64 -24.84 15.59
CA SER A 361 2.30 -24.47 15.13
C SER A 361 1.59 -23.79 16.29
N PRO A 362 1.36 -22.47 16.25
CA PRO A 362 0.70 -21.77 17.34
C PRO A 362 -0.75 -22.25 17.47
N SER A 363 -1.00 -23.16 18.43
CA SER A 363 -2.33 -23.66 18.74
C SER A 363 -2.99 -22.75 19.77
N ARG A 364 -3.92 -21.91 19.32
CA ARG A 364 -4.83 -21.15 20.17
C ARG A 364 -6.26 -21.50 19.79
N GLU A 365 -7.16 -21.50 20.78
CA GLU A 365 -8.59 -21.62 20.50
C GLU A 365 -9.04 -20.46 19.62
N GLU A 366 -9.85 -20.76 18.59
CA GLU A 366 -10.42 -19.74 17.73
C GLU A 366 -11.38 -18.84 18.53
N LYS A 367 -11.12 -17.54 18.51
CA LYS A 367 -11.99 -16.52 19.10
C LYS A 367 -12.81 -15.83 18.02
N ASP A 368 -14.08 -15.59 18.32
CA ASP A 368 -14.98 -14.78 17.48
C ASP A 368 -14.83 -13.30 17.87
N MET A 369 -13.98 -12.57 17.15
CA MET A 369 -13.68 -11.16 17.42
C MET A 369 -14.91 -10.25 17.28
N LYS A 370 -15.96 -10.70 16.56
CA LYS A 370 -17.23 -9.97 16.47
C LYS A 370 -17.84 -9.73 17.84
N LYS A 371 -17.80 -10.74 18.72
CA LYS A 371 -18.33 -10.62 20.08
C LYS A 371 -17.63 -9.50 20.86
N LYS A 372 -16.32 -9.35 20.65
CA LYS A 372 -15.49 -8.34 21.31
C LYS A 372 -15.81 -6.92 20.87
N CYS A 373 -15.97 -6.66 19.57
CA CYS A 373 -16.38 -5.32 19.15
C CYS A 373 -17.84 -5.01 19.49
N THR A 374 -18.73 -6.02 19.48
CA THR A 374 -20.14 -5.79 19.84
C THR A 374 -20.41 -5.67 21.34
N SER A 375 -19.49 -6.11 22.22
CA SER A 375 -19.72 -6.11 23.68
C SER A 375 -19.89 -4.70 24.26
N ASN A 376 -19.31 -3.70 23.60
CA ASN A 376 -19.42 -2.29 24.00
C ASN A 376 -20.71 -1.63 23.50
N PHE A 377 -21.44 -2.28 22.58
CA PHE A 377 -22.72 -1.79 22.09
C PHE A 377 -23.84 -2.37 22.94
N LEU A 378 -24.75 -1.50 23.43
CA LEU A 378 -25.96 -1.94 24.11
C LEU A 378 -26.80 -2.79 23.16
N ASN A 379 -27.12 -4.02 23.57
CA ASN A 379 -28.03 -4.86 22.80
C ASN A 379 -29.40 -4.16 22.71
N PRO A 380 -30.05 -4.12 21.53
CA PRO A 380 -31.36 -3.48 21.36
C PRO A 380 -32.43 -4.00 22.34
N SER A 381 -32.28 -5.26 22.79
CA SER A 381 -33.16 -5.89 23.77
C SER A 381 -33.08 -5.27 25.17
N GLN A 382 -31.98 -4.60 25.53
CA GLN A 382 -31.83 -3.91 26.81
C GLN A 382 -32.45 -2.50 26.78
N LEU A 383 -32.47 -1.84 25.62
CA LEU A 383 -33.20 -0.57 25.43
C LEU A 383 -34.72 -0.78 25.42
N ALA A 384 -35.19 -1.93 24.95
CA ALA A 384 -36.62 -2.26 24.91
C ALA A 384 -37.22 -2.62 26.29
N ALA A 385 -36.39 -2.85 27.32
CA ALA A 385 -36.85 -3.33 28.62
C ALA A 385 -37.32 -2.21 29.58
N SER A 386 -37.17 -0.93 29.24
CA SER A 386 -37.43 0.19 30.18
C SER A 386 -38.62 1.10 29.83
N THR A 387 -39.63 0.61 29.12
CA THR A 387 -40.91 1.33 28.95
C THR A 387 -42.08 0.35 28.95
N SER A 388 -42.33 -0.27 30.11
CA SER A 388 -43.62 -0.88 30.39
C SER A 388 -44.66 0.26 30.52
N SER A 389 -45.42 0.52 29.46
CA SER A 389 -46.50 1.53 29.38
C SER A 389 -47.80 1.11 30.09
N THR A 390 -47.81 -0.06 30.72
CA THR A 390 -48.95 -0.60 31.50
C THR A 390 -49.42 0.27 32.67
N PRO A 391 -48.59 0.94 33.50
CA PRO A 391 -49.11 1.77 34.59
C PRO A 391 -49.78 3.05 34.08
N ILE A 392 -49.30 3.60 32.95
CA ILE A 392 -49.89 4.81 32.33
C ILE A 392 -51.25 4.47 31.72
N ILE A 393 -51.36 3.35 31.00
CA ILE A 393 -52.63 2.89 30.43
C ILE A 393 -53.64 2.58 31.53
N LEU A 394 -53.24 1.91 32.62
CA LEU A 394 -54.12 1.64 33.76
C LEU A 394 -54.60 2.92 34.45
N ALA A 395 -53.74 3.93 34.60
CA ALA A 395 -54.14 5.22 35.18
C ALA A 395 -55.17 5.96 34.30
N VAL A 396 -54.97 5.98 32.97
CA VAL A 396 -55.91 6.62 32.03
C VAL A 396 -57.25 5.89 32.01
N VAL A 397 -57.24 4.55 32.01
CA VAL A 397 -58.48 3.74 32.06
C VAL A 397 -59.21 3.95 33.40
N ALA A 398 -58.49 4.02 34.52
CA ALA A 398 -59.09 4.30 35.82
C ALA A 398 -59.75 5.69 35.86
N VAL A 399 -59.09 6.72 35.31
CA VAL A 399 -59.65 8.07 35.23
C VAL A 399 -60.90 8.09 34.33
N LEU A 400 -60.88 7.41 33.18
CA LEU A 400 -62.05 7.29 32.31
C LEU A 400 -63.22 6.55 32.97
N LEU A 401 -62.95 5.49 33.74
CA LEU A 401 -64.01 4.80 34.48
C LEU A 401 -64.59 5.68 35.59
N VAL A 402 -63.76 6.45 36.29
CA VAL A 402 -64.23 7.40 37.31
C VAL A 402 -65.09 8.51 36.69
N THR A 403 -64.71 9.04 35.52
CA THR A 403 -65.51 10.08 34.84
C THR A 403 -66.83 9.52 34.30
N VAL A 404 -66.86 8.29 33.80
CA VAL A 404 -68.10 7.62 33.38
C VAL A 404 -69.01 7.37 34.59
N VAL A 405 -68.49 6.88 35.71
CA VAL A 405 -69.28 6.67 36.93
C VAL A 405 -69.81 7.99 37.48
N ALA A 406 -68.99 9.05 37.51
CA ALA A 406 -69.42 10.38 37.90
C ALA A 406 -70.52 10.92 36.97
N GLY A 407 -70.37 10.74 35.65
CA GLY A 407 -71.39 11.11 34.65
C GLY A 407 -72.72 10.37 34.87
N VAL A 408 -72.68 9.06 35.11
CA VAL A 408 -73.87 8.26 35.41
C VAL A 408 -74.53 8.69 36.72
N LEU A 409 -73.76 9.03 37.76
CA LEU A 409 -74.30 9.52 39.02
C LEU A 409 -74.95 10.90 38.90
N VAL A 410 -74.38 11.80 38.08
CA VAL A 410 -74.96 13.13 37.81
C VAL A 410 -76.26 13.01 37.01
N VAL A 411 -76.29 12.18 35.96
CA VAL A 411 -77.51 11.93 35.18
C VAL A 411 -78.59 11.28 36.03
N LYS A 412 -78.24 10.30 36.88
CA LYS A 412 -79.17 9.67 37.83
C LYS A 412 -79.71 10.66 38.87
N LYS A 413 -78.90 11.64 39.30
CA LYS A 413 -79.29 12.65 40.31
C LYS A 413 -80.15 13.78 39.75
N TYR A 414 -80.01 14.12 38.46
CA TYR A 414 -80.65 15.33 37.90
C TYR A 414 -81.69 15.08 36.79
N VAL A 415 -81.81 13.87 36.23
CA VAL A 415 -82.74 13.62 35.10
C VAL A 415 -83.86 12.62 35.41
N CYS A 416 -83.77 11.80 36.48
CA CYS A 416 -84.76 10.72 36.74
C CYS A 416 -85.41 10.69 38.13
N GLY A 417 -85.48 11.81 38.86
CA GLY A 417 -86.14 11.84 40.18
C GLY A 417 -86.62 13.22 40.59
N GLY A 418 -87.72 13.68 40.00
CA GLY A 418 -88.32 14.96 40.35
C GLY A 418 -88.91 15.01 41.77
N ARG A 419 -88.83 16.19 42.41
CA ARG A 419 -89.99 16.81 43.05
C ARG A 419 -89.82 18.34 43.11
N PHE A 420 -90.81 18.96 42.48
CA PHE A 420 -91.25 20.35 42.58
C PHE A 420 -91.12 20.98 43.97
N LEU A 421 -90.81 22.29 44.00
CA LEU A 421 -91.41 23.18 44.99
C LEU A 421 -91.84 24.49 44.33
N VAL A 422 -93.07 24.84 44.65
CA VAL A 422 -94.00 25.76 43.99
C VAL A 422 -93.84 27.18 44.53
N HIS A 423 -94.03 28.15 43.61
CA HIS A 423 -94.19 29.61 43.72
C HIS A 423 -94.50 30.27 45.07
N ARG A 424 -94.03 31.52 45.22
CA ARG A 424 -94.92 32.68 45.48
C ARG A 424 -94.37 34.02 44.95
N TYR A 425 -95.27 34.76 44.32
CA TYR A 425 -95.17 36.15 43.86
C TYR A 425 -95.46 37.15 45.00
N SER A 426 -94.80 38.32 44.98
CA SER A 426 -95.36 39.64 45.36
C SER A 426 -94.44 40.75 44.76
N VAL A 427 -94.75 41.37 43.62
CA VAL A 427 -95.58 42.58 43.39
C VAL A 427 -94.92 43.90 43.83
N LEU A 428 -94.45 44.69 42.82
CA LEU A 428 -94.57 46.16 42.59
C LEU A 428 -93.45 46.60 41.60
N ARG A 429 -93.77 46.94 40.33
CA ARG A 429 -93.96 48.31 39.74
C ARG A 429 -92.79 49.27 40.08
N GLN A 430 -92.14 50.02 39.18
CA GLN A 430 -92.59 50.65 37.92
C GLN A 430 -91.41 51.30 37.14
N HIS A 431 -91.54 51.34 35.80
CA HIS A 431 -90.97 52.30 34.80
C HIS A 431 -89.43 52.35 34.60
N ALA A 432 -88.86 52.58 33.40
CA ALA A 432 -89.33 53.31 32.22
C ALA A 432 -88.71 52.83 30.87
N GLU A 433 -89.48 53.11 29.82
CA GLU A 433 -89.28 53.21 28.36
C GLU A 433 -87.87 53.19 27.73
N ALA A 434 -87.73 52.51 26.57
CA ALA A 434 -87.63 53.15 25.25
C ALA A 434 -87.38 52.13 24.10
N ASN A 435 -87.98 52.43 22.94
CA ASN A 435 -88.16 51.63 21.72
C ASN A 435 -86.96 51.60 20.74
N GLY A 436 -87.03 50.66 19.77
CA GLY A 436 -86.54 50.82 18.38
C GLY A 436 -85.88 49.56 17.81
N VAL A 437 -86.51 48.70 16.97
CA VAL A 437 -86.76 48.81 15.49
C VAL A 437 -85.45 48.59 14.69
N GLU A 438 -85.24 47.75 13.65
CA GLU A 438 -86.04 47.02 12.64
C GLU A 438 -85.15 46.04 11.81
N GLY A 439 -85.76 45.15 10.98
CA GLY A 439 -85.25 44.63 9.68
C GLY A 439 -84.46 43.30 9.69
N VAL A 440 -84.87 42.12 9.19
CA VAL A 440 -85.56 41.60 7.96
C VAL A 440 -84.59 41.25 6.79
N ASP A 441 -84.57 39.94 6.44
CA ASP A 441 -84.25 39.22 5.17
C ASP A 441 -82.85 39.41 4.50
N ALA A 442 -82.24 38.53 3.69
CA ALA A 442 -82.70 37.37 2.91
C ALA A 442 -81.49 36.59 2.26
N LEU A 443 -81.71 35.28 2.00
CA LEU A 443 -81.48 34.53 0.73
C LEU A 443 -80.09 34.07 0.21
N ASP A 444 -80.01 32.75 -0.03
CA ASP A 444 -79.30 31.97 -1.09
C ASP A 444 -79.96 32.24 -2.50
N PRO A 445 -79.52 31.81 -3.73
CA PRO A 445 -78.72 30.60 -4.10
C PRO A 445 -77.82 30.69 -5.39
N GLY A 446 -77.24 29.57 -5.87
CA GLY A 446 -77.16 29.22 -7.33
C GLY A 446 -75.81 29.10 -8.09
N THR A 447 -75.50 27.88 -8.57
CA THR A 447 -74.54 27.41 -9.62
C THR A 447 -74.89 27.87 -11.07
N PRO A 448 -74.21 27.50 -12.21
CA PRO A 448 -72.80 27.12 -12.55
C PRO A 448 -72.23 27.73 -13.90
N ALA A 449 -70.99 27.34 -14.28
CA ALA A 449 -70.44 27.13 -15.65
C ALA A 449 -69.69 28.21 -16.49
N THR A 450 -68.49 27.78 -16.95
CA THR A 450 -67.80 27.95 -18.27
C THR A 450 -67.01 29.20 -18.73
N LYS A 451 -65.78 28.90 -19.20
CA LYS A 451 -65.03 29.33 -20.42
C LYS A 451 -63.93 30.43 -20.36
N GLY A 452 -62.77 30.04 -20.94
CA GLY A 452 -61.76 30.86 -21.65
C GLY A 452 -60.62 31.40 -20.78
N GLY A 453 -59.32 31.35 -21.10
CA GLY A 453 -58.58 30.90 -22.28
C GLY A 453 -57.11 31.41 -22.18
N TYR A 454 -56.16 30.58 -22.63
CA TYR A 454 -54.87 30.83 -23.33
C TYR A 454 -53.71 31.75 -22.83
N HIS A 455 -52.51 31.29 -23.23
CA HIS A 455 -51.12 31.83 -23.26
C HIS A 455 -50.28 31.69 -21.98
N ASP A 456 -49.20 30.88 -21.90
CA ASP A 456 -48.09 30.44 -22.79
C ASP A 456 -46.88 31.40 -22.88
N ASP A 457 -45.70 30.78 -23.04
CA ASP A 457 -44.32 31.27 -23.19
C ASP A 457 -43.52 31.36 -21.87
N SER A 458 -42.59 30.45 -21.54
CA SER A 458 -41.36 29.98 -22.24
C SER A 458 -40.35 31.10 -22.50
N ASP A 459 -39.14 30.97 -21.95
CA ASP A 459 -37.89 31.19 -22.69
C ASP A 459 -36.68 30.64 -21.91
N GLU A 460 -35.90 29.81 -22.61
CA GLU A 460 -34.51 29.45 -22.34
C GLU A 460 -33.59 30.69 -22.44
N VAL A 461 -32.35 30.57 -21.96
CA VAL A 461 -31.13 30.72 -22.80
C VAL A 461 -29.86 30.52 -21.95
N SER A 462 -28.97 29.76 -22.57
CA SER A 462 -27.61 29.33 -22.22
C SER A 462 -26.49 30.38 -22.48
N VAL A 463 -25.24 29.92 -22.29
CA VAL A 463 -23.92 30.44 -22.78
C VAL A 463 -23.19 31.33 -21.74
N ALA A 464 -21.90 31.15 -21.39
CA ALA A 464 -20.74 30.54 -22.05
C ALA A 464 -19.85 29.75 -21.06
#